data_AF-A0A919H352-F1
#
_entry.id   AF-A0A919H352-F1
#
_cell.length_a   1.000
_cell.length_b   1.000
_cell.length_c   1.000
_cell.angle_alpha   90.00
_cell.angle_beta   90.00
_cell.angle_gamma   90.00
#
_symmetry.space_group_name_H-M   'P 1'
#
loop_
_entity.id
_entity.type
_entity.pdbx_description
1 polymer ?
#
loop_
_entity_poly.entity_id
_entity_poly.type
_entity_poly.pdbx_seq_one_letter_code
_entity_poly.pdbx_strand_id
1 'polypeptide(L)'
;MTASPGFGAALGRLLAHRGTGVQELAGRAGVSADEVRAVLARRPPGEALIRALADALDLHAVDLFVLAGVEVPDDTAPLDAEAAAWVPHIVRDAVHLPPTGRSELLRLIRSLPREERSSRFTPKDRTPLAEGPGGRLIRMFRYRNLNRTGLAHALAVVTPTYLSASTYGVIGAGEQELTPRPVTDFAALLGIGAGDLAALTGVRLPERPGPAASEAVDAAALLWAGRGLSAAQARTVAEVARSLRGDPSVEYRINLPGWPAETTDGTPAAS
;
A
#
# COMPACT_ATOMS: atom_id res chain seq x y z
N MET A 1 9.32 -25.77 -3.83
CA MET A 1 9.77 -24.47 -3.29
C MET A 1 10.77 -23.83 -4.25
N THR A 2 10.32 -23.00 -5.19
CA THR A 2 11.19 -22.21 -6.04
C THR A 2 11.77 -21.06 -5.22
N ALA A 3 13.11 -20.92 -5.19
CA ALA A 3 13.76 -19.80 -4.54
C ALA A 3 13.17 -18.48 -5.05
N SER A 4 12.69 -17.63 -4.13
CA SER A 4 12.12 -16.33 -4.46
C SER A 4 13.14 -15.52 -5.28
N PRO A 5 12.77 -15.00 -6.47
CA PRO A 5 13.69 -14.18 -7.24
C PRO A 5 14.13 -12.99 -6.38
N GLY A 6 15.44 -12.88 -6.16
CA GLY A 6 16.04 -11.80 -5.38
C GLY A 6 15.73 -10.42 -5.97
N PHE A 7 15.98 -9.38 -5.19
CA PHE A 7 15.68 -7.98 -5.54
C PHE A 7 16.13 -7.57 -6.94
N GLY A 8 17.35 -7.94 -7.35
CA GLY A 8 17.86 -7.64 -8.69
C GLY A 8 16.97 -8.17 -9.82
N ALA A 9 16.35 -9.34 -9.64
CA ALA A 9 15.41 -9.89 -10.64
C ALA A 9 14.07 -9.15 -10.65
N ALA A 10 13.59 -8.69 -9.49
CA ALA A 10 12.39 -7.84 -9.40
C ALA A 10 12.64 -6.48 -10.06
N LEU A 11 13.79 -5.85 -9.78
CA LEU A 11 14.21 -4.61 -10.41
C LEU A 11 14.37 -4.77 -11.93
N GLY A 12 15.03 -5.84 -12.39
CA GLY A 12 15.18 -6.12 -13.81
C GLY A 12 13.84 -6.26 -14.55
N ARG A 13 12.85 -6.92 -13.93
CA ARG A 13 11.49 -6.99 -14.49
C ARG A 13 10.79 -5.64 -14.52
N LEU A 14 10.93 -4.82 -13.48
CA LEU A 14 10.37 -3.48 -13.42
C LEU A 14 10.95 -2.59 -14.54
N LEU A 15 12.27 -2.63 -14.73
CA LEU A 15 12.95 -1.88 -15.78
C LEU A 15 12.51 -2.31 -17.17
N ALA A 16 12.42 -3.62 -17.41
CA ALA A 16 11.87 -4.15 -18.66
C ALA A 16 10.42 -3.71 -18.88
N HIS A 17 9.59 -3.71 -17.83
CA HIS A 17 8.19 -3.27 -17.90
C HIS A 17 8.07 -1.78 -18.26
N ARG A 18 8.91 -0.93 -17.67
CA ARG A 18 8.92 0.52 -17.91
C ARG A 18 9.68 0.95 -19.17
N GLY A 19 10.38 0.01 -19.83
CA GLY A 19 11.27 0.32 -20.96
C GLY A 19 12.49 1.17 -20.57
N THR A 20 12.86 1.18 -19.28
CA THR A 20 13.94 2.01 -18.75
C THR A 20 15.26 1.24 -18.75
N GLY A 21 16.30 1.82 -19.34
CA GLY A 21 17.63 1.21 -19.37
C GLY A 21 18.42 1.41 -18.06
N VAL A 22 19.45 0.60 -17.85
CA VAL A 22 20.37 0.73 -16.70
C VAL A 22 21.03 2.12 -16.65
N GLN A 23 21.49 2.62 -17.79
CA GLN A 23 22.15 3.93 -17.87
C GLN A 23 21.19 5.07 -17.53
N GLU A 24 19.95 4.96 -18.01
CA GLU A 24 18.91 5.94 -17.73
C GLU A 24 18.54 5.94 -16.24
N LEU A 25 18.35 4.77 -15.64
CA LEU A 25 18.08 4.66 -14.20
C LEU A 25 19.24 5.24 -13.38
N ALA A 26 20.48 4.88 -13.72
CA ALA A 26 21.67 5.38 -13.03
C ALA A 26 21.76 6.92 -13.11
N GLY A 27 21.50 7.49 -14.30
CA GLY A 27 21.45 8.93 -14.50
C GLY A 27 20.38 9.62 -13.65
N ARG A 28 19.16 9.06 -13.59
CA ARG A 28 18.07 9.59 -12.75
C ARG A 28 18.36 9.48 -11.25
N ALA A 29 18.99 8.39 -10.82
CA ALA A 29 19.35 8.15 -9.43
C ALA A 29 20.62 8.89 -9.00
N GLY A 30 21.39 9.47 -9.93
CA GLY A 30 22.68 10.10 -9.62
C GLY A 30 23.74 9.11 -9.11
N VAL A 31 23.67 7.85 -9.54
CA VAL A 31 24.61 6.78 -9.16
C VAL A 31 25.32 6.22 -10.38
N SER A 32 26.34 5.40 -10.18
CA SER A 32 27.03 4.76 -11.30
C SER A 32 26.18 3.63 -11.92
N ALA A 33 26.30 3.44 -13.23
CA ALA A 33 25.67 2.32 -13.90
C ALA A 33 26.21 0.96 -13.40
N ASP A 34 27.44 0.91 -12.90
CA ASP A 34 28.03 -0.31 -12.34
C ASP A 34 27.40 -0.70 -11.00
N GLU A 35 27.04 0.27 -10.16
CA GLU A 35 26.26 0.00 -8.95
C GLU A 35 24.89 -0.60 -9.29
N VAL A 36 24.19 -0.05 -10.28
CA VAL A 36 22.90 -0.60 -10.75
C VAL A 36 23.08 -2.01 -11.31
N ARG A 37 24.12 -2.25 -12.14
CA ARG A 37 24.44 -3.59 -12.65
C ARG A 37 24.74 -4.58 -11.54
N ALA A 38 25.46 -4.15 -10.50
CA ALA A 38 25.77 -5.00 -9.36
C ALA A 38 24.49 -5.46 -8.64
N VAL A 39 23.51 -4.55 -8.45
CA VAL A 39 22.20 -4.89 -7.88
C VAL A 39 21.46 -5.89 -8.76
N LEU A 40 21.42 -5.67 -10.08
CA LEU A 40 20.81 -6.62 -11.03
C LEU A 40 21.51 -7.99 -10.99
N ALA A 41 22.82 -8.01 -10.76
CA ALA A 41 23.64 -9.19 -10.54
C ALA A 41 23.51 -9.78 -9.11
N ARG A 42 22.48 -9.37 -8.36
CA ARG A 42 22.12 -9.86 -7.01
C ARG A 42 23.09 -9.46 -5.90
N ARG A 43 23.95 -8.46 -6.11
CA ARG A 43 24.69 -7.86 -5.01
C ARG A 43 23.72 -7.06 -4.12
N PRO A 44 23.74 -7.23 -2.79
CA PRO A 44 22.86 -6.48 -1.91
C PRO A 44 23.19 -4.97 -2.00
N PRO A 45 22.19 -4.10 -2.26
CA PRO A 45 22.40 -2.66 -2.28
C PRO A 45 22.59 -2.11 -0.87
N GLY A 46 23.42 -1.08 -0.74
CA GLY A 46 23.51 -0.28 0.49
C GLY A 46 22.35 0.71 0.63
N GLU A 47 22.20 1.29 1.82
CA GLU A 47 21.09 2.20 2.16
C GLU A 47 20.98 3.41 1.23
N ALA A 48 22.09 4.11 0.98
CA ALA A 48 22.13 5.29 0.12
C ALA A 48 21.68 4.97 -1.32
N LEU A 49 22.10 3.81 -1.84
CA LEU A 49 21.70 3.35 -3.16
C LEU A 49 20.20 3.03 -3.22
N ILE A 50 19.64 2.41 -2.17
CA ILE A 50 18.20 2.13 -2.11
C ILE A 50 17.39 3.43 -2.15
N ARG A 51 17.78 4.45 -1.38
CA ARG A 51 17.09 5.75 -1.36
C ARG A 51 17.16 6.43 -2.73
N ALA A 52 18.33 6.48 -3.34
CA ALA A 52 18.53 7.04 -4.67
C ALA A 52 17.69 6.32 -5.75
N LEU A 53 17.64 4.98 -5.69
CA LEU A 53 16.82 4.18 -6.59
C LEU A 53 15.32 4.40 -6.36
N ALA A 54 14.88 4.57 -5.10
CA ALA A 54 13.48 4.78 -4.78
C ALA A 54 12.94 6.05 -5.44
N ASP A 55 13.68 7.15 -5.29
CA ASP A 55 13.32 8.44 -5.88
C ASP A 55 13.32 8.35 -7.42
N ALA A 56 14.34 7.73 -8.02
CA ALA A 56 14.43 7.55 -9.48
C ALA A 56 13.33 6.65 -10.07
N LEU A 57 12.78 5.75 -9.25
CA LEU A 57 11.70 4.83 -9.62
C LEU A 57 10.31 5.36 -9.24
N ASP A 58 10.21 6.54 -8.63
CA ASP A 58 8.94 7.06 -8.09
C ASP A 58 8.25 6.03 -7.18
N LEU A 59 9.04 5.44 -6.28
CA LEU A 59 8.59 4.48 -5.29
C LEU A 59 9.00 4.94 -3.91
N HIS A 60 8.25 4.53 -2.89
CA HIS A 60 8.64 4.83 -1.52
C HIS A 60 9.88 4.03 -1.11
N ALA A 61 10.89 4.70 -0.52
CA ALA A 61 12.13 4.05 -0.11
C ALA A 61 11.91 2.83 0.80
N VAL A 62 10.97 2.91 1.74
CA VAL A 62 10.58 1.78 2.61
C VAL A 62 10.18 0.53 1.82
N ASP A 63 9.52 0.70 0.68
CA ASP A 63 9.06 -0.42 -0.14
C ASP A 63 10.25 -1.08 -0.83
N LEU A 64 11.23 -0.29 -1.29
CA LEU A 64 12.47 -0.85 -1.83
C LEU A 64 13.31 -1.55 -0.76
N PHE A 65 13.42 -1.02 0.47
CA PHE A 65 14.09 -1.71 1.56
C PHE A 65 13.45 -3.08 1.82
N VAL A 66 12.11 -3.12 1.88
CA VAL A 66 11.35 -4.38 2.05
C VAL A 66 11.55 -5.34 0.87
N LEU A 67 11.50 -4.84 -0.37
CA LEU A 67 11.70 -5.65 -1.57
C LEU A 67 13.14 -6.16 -1.70
N ALA A 68 14.10 -5.37 -1.21
CA ALA A 68 15.52 -5.72 -1.14
C ALA A 68 15.84 -6.76 -0.06
N GLY A 69 14.92 -6.97 0.88
CA GLY A 69 15.13 -7.89 2.00
C GLY A 69 16.19 -7.40 2.99
N VAL A 70 16.44 -6.09 3.03
CA VAL A 70 17.36 -5.45 3.97
C VAL A 70 16.59 -4.81 5.12
N GLU A 71 17.29 -4.44 6.19
CA GLU A 71 16.70 -3.70 7.31
C GLU A 71 16.12 -2.36 6.83
N VAL A 72 14.95 -2.00 7.35
CA VAL A 72 14.31 -0.71 7.06
C VAL A 72 14.81 0.30 8.10
N PRO A 73 15.46 1.41 7.67
CA PRO A 73 15.90 2.45 8.58
C PRO A 73 14.73 3.09 9.36
N ASP A 74 14.96 3.41 10.64
CA ASP A 74 13.94 3.95 11.56
C ASP A 74 13.30 5.26 11.08
N ASP A 75 14.01 6.08 10.32
CA ASP A 75 13.49 7.34 9.74
C ASP A 75 12.46 7.11 8.62
N THR A 76 12.46 5.92 8.01
CA THR A 76 11.52 5.53 6.96
C THR A 76 10.37 4.65 7.45
N ALA A 77 10.51 4.08 8.65
CA ALA A 77 9.51 3.25 9.31
C ALA A 77 8.36 4.09 9.91
N PRO A 78 7.16 3.51 10.15
CA PRO A 78 6.10 4.19 10.88
C PRO A 78 6.55 4.68 12.25
N LEU A 79 6.02 5.83 12.67
CA LEU A 79 6.36 6.48 13.94
C LEU A 79 5.98 5.59 15.13
N ASP A 80 4.73 5.16 15.17
CA ASP A 80 4.14 4.38 16.26
C ASP A 80 3.39 3.15 15.71
N ALA A 81 3.73 1.97 16.22
CA ALA A 81 3.09 0.72 15.82
C ALA A 81 1.67 0.56 16.39
N GLU A 82 1.34 1.23 17.51
CA GLU A 82 -0.01 1.23 18.08
C GLU A 82 -0.99 2.06 17.25
N ALA A 83 -0.51 2.96 16.39
CA ALA A 83 -1.35 3.65 15.41
C ALA A 83 -2.04 2.68 14.43
N ALA A 84 -1.54 1.44 14.27
CA ALA A 84 -2.17 0.40 13.47
C ALA A 84 -3.56 -0.03 13.99
N ALA A 85 -3.92 0.33 15.23
CA ALA A 85 -5.28 0.16 15.73
C ALA A 85 -6.27 1.18 15.14
N TRP A 86 -5.81 2.33 14.64
CA TRP A 86 -6.65 3.46 14.24
C TRP A 86 -6.56 3.80 12.76
N VAL A 87 -5.38 3.66 12.15
CA VAL A 87 -5.17 3.95 10.71
C VAL A 87 -6.16 3.24 9.78
N PRO A 88 -6.50 1.94 9.98
CA PRO A 88 -7.53 1.30 9.15
C PRO A 88 -8.90 1.97 9.25
N HIS A 89 -9.25 2.51 10.42
CA HIS A 89 -10.53 3.21 10.61
C HIS A 89 -10.57 4.55 9.88
N ILE A 90 -9.44 5.26 9.80
CA ILE A 90 -9.33 6.50 9.00
C ILE A 90 -9.70 6.21 7.55
N VAL A 91 -9.10 5.17 6.95
CA VAL A 91 -9.36 4.79 5.55
C VAL A 91 -10.80 4.33 5.35
N ARG A 92 -11.28 3.45 6.24
CA ARG A 92 -12.64 2.91 6.17
C ARG A 92 -13.68 4.02 6.24
N ASP A 93 -13.50 5.00 7.12
CA ASP A 93 -14.48 6.06 7.26
C ASP A 93 -14.30 7.11 6.14
N ALA A 94 -13.07 7.34 5.65
CA ALA A 94 -12.77 8.27 4.55
C ALA A 94 -13.34 7.83 3.19
N VAL A 95 -13.39 6.53 2.88
CA VAL A 95 -13.89 6.05 1.58
C VAL A 95 -15.35 6.43 1.33
N HIS A 96 -16.11 6.69 2.39
CA HIS A 96 -17.52 7.11 2.34
C HIS A 96 -17.68 8.64 2.29
N LEU A 97 -16.60 9.41 2.38
CA LEU A 97 -16.64 10.87 2.28
C LEU A 97 -16.61 11.32 0.81
N PRO A 98 -17.20 12.48 0.49
CA PRO A 98 -16.96 13.13 -0.79
C PRO A 98 -15.46 13.48 -0.95
N PRO A 99 -14.98 13.71 -2.19
CA PRO A 99 -13.56 14.01 -2.45
C PRO A 99 -12.99 15.18 -1.61
N THR A 100 -13.82 16.19 -1.33
CA THR A 100 -13.46 17.33 -0.47
C THR A 100 -13.18 16.89 0.97
N GLY A 101 -14.02 16.01 1.54
CA GLY A 101 -13.82 15.47 2.88
C GLY A 101 -12.58 14.58 2.99
N ARG A 102 -12.28 13.77 1.96
CA ARG A 102 -11.05 12.97 1.91
C ARG A 102 -9.80 13.85 1.83
N SER A 103 -9.86 14.91 1.02
CA SER A 103 -8.79 15.90 0.90
C SER A 103 -8.57 16.66 2.21
N GLU A 104 -9.65 17.00 2.92
CA GLU A 104 -9.59 17.66 4.22
C GLU A 104 -8.93 16.77 5.28
N LEU A 105 -9.28 15.49 5.34
CA LEU A 105 -8.62 14.53 6.23
C LEU A 105 -7.12 14.41 5.93
N LEU A 106 -6.74 14.32 4.65
CA LEU A 106 -5.33 14.24 4.28
C LEU A 106 -4.57 15.52 4.68
N ARG A 107 -5.19 16.69 4.49
CA ARG A 107 -4.64 17.99 4.91
C ARG A 107 -4.50 18.05 6.44
N LEU A 108 -5.48 17.56 7.19
CA LEU A 108 -5.43 17.48 8.65
C LEU A 108 -4.22 16.64 9.09
N ILE A 109 -4.09 15.42 8.59
CA ILE A 109 -2.95 14.53 8.91
C ILE A 109 -1.62 15.23 8.64
N ARG A 110 -1.49 15.90 7.49
CA ARG A 110 -0.26 16.63 7.10
C ARG A 110 0.02 17.87 7.94
N SER A 111 -1.00 18.45 8.59
CA SER A 111 -0.87 19.64 9.44
C SER A 111 -0.49 19.32 10.90
N LEU A 112 -0.65 18.06 11.33
CA LEU A 112 -0.30 17.66 12.69
C LEU A 112 1.22 17.75 12.89
N PRO A 113 1.67 18.22 14.07
CA PRO A 113 3.09 18.25 14.37
C PRO A 113 3.65 16.83 14.39
N ARG A 114 4.82 16.63 13.78
CA ARG A 114 5.53 15.35 13.88
C ARG A 114 6.09 15.21 15.30
N GLU A 115 5.67 14.15 15.99
CA GLU A 115 6.22 13.81 17.29
C GLU A 115 7.60 13.14 17.13
N GLU A 116 8.45 13.28 18.14
CA GLU A 116 9.74 12.60 18.17
C GLU A 116 9.56 11.10 18.39
N ARG A 117 10.37 10.31 17.68
CA ARG A 117 10.39 8.86 17.85
C ARG A 117 11.00 8.50 19.21
N SER A 118 10.23 7.85 20.07
CA SER A 118 10.70 7.34 21.37
C SER A 118 11.33 5.94 21.30
N SER A 119 11.01 5.15 20.26
CA SER A 119 11.49 3.77 20.11
C SER A 119 11.51 3.31 18.65
N ARG A 120 12.29 2.25 18.38
CA ARG A 120 12.33 1.60 17.07
C ARG A 120 10.98 1.04 16.69
N PHE A 121 10.63 1.13 15.41
CA PHE A 121 9.37 0.57 14.93
C PHE A 121 9.39 -0.96 15.05
N THR A 122 8.42 -1.51 15.79
CA THR A 122 8.19 -2.96 15.86
C THR A 122 6.73 -3.24 15.58
N PRO A 123 6.38 -3.91 14.47
CA PRO A 123 4.99 -4.27 14.19
C PRO A 123 4.36 -5.07 15.33
N LYS A 124 3.10 -4.74 15.66
CA LYS A 124 2.33 -5.46 16.68
C LYS A 124 2.12 -6.94 16.34
N ASP A 125 1.80 -7.22 15.07
CA ASP A 125 1.80 -8.58 14.55
C ASP A 125 3.24 -9.00 14.20
N ARG A 126 3.80 -9.85 15.06
CA ARG A 126 5.16 -10.41 14.92
C ARG A 126 5.20 -11.74 14.18
N THR A 127 4.08 -12.17 13.59
CA THR A 127 4.07 -13.44 12.84
C THR A 127 5.14 -13.37 11.74
N PRO A 128 6.01 -14.39 11.63
CA PRO A 128 7.01 -14.47 10.56
C PRO A 128 6.35 -14.37 9.18
N LEU A 129 7.06 -13.72 8.25
CA LEU A 129 6.64 -13.59 6.85
C LEU A 129 7.69 -14.27 5.99
N ALA A 130 7.24 -14.95 4.93
CA ALA A 130 8.13 -15.55 3.96
C ALA A 130 8.89 -14.46 3.17
N GLU A 131 10.07 -14.82 2.66
CA GLU A 131 10.87 -13.95 1.78
C GLU A 131 10.38 -13.93 0.32
N GLY A 132 9.22 -14.56 0.07
CA GLY A 132 8.50 -14.56 -1.20
C GLY A 132 7.76 -13.24 -1.48
N PRO A 133 7.24 -13.05 -2.70
CA PRO A 133 6.46 -11.86 -3.06
C PRO A 133 5.30 -11.58 -2.09
N GLY A 134 4.52 -12.59 -1.71
CA GLY A 134 3.41 -12.43 -0.75
C GLY A 134 3.86 -11.88 0.60
N GLY A 135 4.88 -12.49 1.21
CA GLY A 135 5.42 -12.02 2.49
C GLY A 135 6.03 -10.63 2.42
N ARG A 136 6.67 -10.24 1.31
CA ARG A 136 7.15 -8.87 1.09
C ARG A 136 6.01 -7.86 1.01
N LEU A 137 4.93 -8.16 0.28
CA LEU A 137 3.77 -7.25 0.20
C LEU A 137 3.07 -7.09 1.55
N ILE A 138 2.87 -8.19 2.28
CA ILE A 138 2.31 -8.12 3.65
C ILE A 138 3.22 -7.31 4.57
N ARG A 139 4.55 -7.41 4.41
CA ARG A 139 5.51 -6.58 5.14
C ARG A 139 5.36 -5.10 4.77
N MET A 140 5.23 -4.75 3.49
CA MET A 140 4.98 -3.37 3.05
C MET A 140 3.70 -2.78 3.69
N PHE A 141 2.63 -3.57 3.80
CA PHE A 141 1.40 -3.14 4.50
C PHE A 141 1.59 -2.95 6.00
N ARG A 142 2.43 -3.77 6.68
CA ARG A 142 2.82 -3.47 8.07
C ARG A 142 3.52 -2.12 8.17
N TYR A 143 4.37 -1.79 7.20
CA TYR A 143 4.98 -0.46 7.03
C TYR A 143 4.00 0.60 6.52
N ARG A 144 2.69 0.32 6.42
CA ARG A 144 1.58 1.28 6.27
C ARG A 144 0.70 1.36 7.52
N ASN A 145 1.16 0.85 8.67
CA ASN A 145 0.34 0.68 9.88
C ASN A 145 -0.94 -0.15 9.63
N LEU A 146 -0.89 -1.12 8.72
CA LEU A 146 -1.96 -2.09 8.51
C LEU A 146 -1.57 -3.45 9.11
N ASN A 147 -2.26 -3.85 10.18
CA ASN A 147 -2.30 -5.23 10.62
C ASN A 147 -3.20 -6.07 9.68
N ARG A 148 -3.22 -7.41 9.83
CA ARG A 148 -3.99 -8.30 8.93
C ARG A 148 -5.49 -7.95 8.87
N THR A 149 -6.08 -7.65 10.01
CA THR A 149 -7.50 -7.27 10.11
C THR A 149 -7.74 -5.92 9.44
N GLY A 150 -6.89 -4.93 9.71
CA GLY A 150 -6.92 -3.62 9.09
C GLY A 150 -6.74 -3.68 7.57
N LEU A 151 -5.84 -4.52 7.08
CA LEU A 151 -5.64 -4.78 5.65
C LEU A 151 -6.89 -5.38 5.02
N ALA A 152 -7.52 -6.37 5.67
CA ALA A 152 -8.76 -6.97 5.20
C ALA A 152 -9.89 -5.94 5.09
N HIS A 153 -10.07 -5.10 6.11
CA HIS A 153 -11.07 -4.04 6.07
C HIS A 153 -10.77 -2.98 5.01
N ALA A 154 -9.51 -2.52 4.91
CA ALA A 154 -9.14 -1.51 3.93
C ALA A 154 -9.36 -2.00 2.50
N LEU A 155 -8.96 -3.23 2.18
CA LEU A 155 -9.19 -3.80 0.85
C LEU A 155 -10.66 -4.02 0.55
N ALA A 156 -11.44 -4.51 1.52
CA ALA A 156 -12.87 -4.76 1.36
C ALA A 156 -13.68 -3.51 1.00
N VAL A 157 -13.25 -2.33 1.46
CA VAL A 157 -13.97 -1.07 1.22
C VAL A 157 -13.39 -0.26 0.06
N VAL A 158 -12.08 -0.36 -0.18
CA VAL A 158 -11.38 0.40 -1.23
C VAL A 158 -11.36 -0.34 -2.57
N THR A 159 -11.46 -1.67 -2.56
CA THR A 159 -11.28 -2.50 -3.75
C THR A 159 -12.35 -3.61 -3.81
N PRO A 160 -12.56 -4.21 -4.98
CA PRO A 160 -13.39 -5.43 -5.10
C PRO A 160 -12.81 -6.68 -4.42
N THR A 161 -11.56 -6.68 -3.92
CA THR A 161 -11.01 -7.82 -3.17
C THR A 161 -11.61 -7.90 -1.77
N TYR A 162 -12.38 -8.96 -1.54
CA TYR A 162 -12.95 -9.30 -0.24
C TYR A 162 -12.39 -10.64 0.25
N LEU A 163 -11.34 -10.60 1.09
CA LEU A 163 -10.69 -11.76 1.69
C LEU A 163 -10.63 -11.62 3.21
N SER A 164 -10.62 -12.75 3.91
CA SER A 164 -10.49 -12.76 5.37
C SER A 164 -9.07 -12.34 5.80
N ALA A 165 -8.95 -11.90 7.06
CA ALA A 165 -7.65 -11.61 7.67
C ALA A 165 -6.70 -12.84 7.68
N SER A 166 -7.24 -14.06 7.77
CA SER A 166 -6.46 -15.29 7.74
C SER A 166 -5.86 -15.55 6.36
N THR A 167 -6.57 -15.26 5.26
CA THR A 167 -6.03 -15.38 3.89
C THR A 167 -4.78 -14.52 3.70
N TYR A 168 -4.76 -13.29 4.20
CA TYR A 168 -3.54 -12.45 4.17
C TYR A 168 -2.40 -13.02 5.02
N GLY A 169 -2.74 -13.74 6.09
CA GLY A 169 -1.76 -14.51 6.87
C GLY A 169 -1.10 -15.62 6.06
N VAL A 170 -1.91 -16.41 5.34
CA VAL A 170 -1.46 -17.52 4.48
C VAL A 170 -0.64 -17.00 3.28
N ILE A 171 -1.07 -15.90 2.65
CA ILE A 171 -0.28 -15.19 1.62
C ILE A 171 1.06 -14.72 2.19
N GLY A 172 1.05 -14.14 3.40
CA GLY A 172 2.25 -13.66 4.07
C GLY A 172 3.23 -14.79 4.43
N ALA A 173 2.71 -15.98 4.76
CA ALA A 173 3.48 -17.19 5.01
C ALA A 173 4.02 -17.85 3.73
N GLY A 174 3.57 -17.39 2.55
CA GLY A 174 3.94 -17.98 1.25
C GLY A 174 3.25 -19.33 0.98
N GLU A 175 2.21 -19.66 1.74
CA GLU A 175 1.42 -20.88 1.59
C GLU A 175 0.33 -20.74 0.52
N GLN A 176 0.02 -19.50 0.13
CA GLN A 176 -0.88 -19.19 -0.98
C GLN A 176 -0.18 -18.26 -1.98
N GLU A 177 -0.23 -18.64 -3.25
CA GLU A 177 0.33 -17.84 -4.34
C GLU A 177 -0.43 -16.53 -4.54
N LEU A 178 0.30 -15.48 -4.93
CA LEU A 178 -0.30 -14.22 -5.35
C LEU A 178 -0.95 -14.39 -6.72
N THR A 179 -2.25 -14.13 -6.79
CA THR A 179 -2.99 -14.13 -8.05
C THR A 179 -3.07 -12.70 -8.63
N PRO A 180 -3.40 -12.55 -9.94
CA PRO A 180 -3.43 -11.24 -10.59
C PRO A 180 -4.36 -10.22 -9.93
N ARG A 181 -5.54 -10.65 -9.46
CA ARG A 181 -6.54 -9.77 -8.83
C ARG A 181 -6.03 -9.13 -7.52
N PRO A 182 -5.55 -9.89 -6.51
CA PRO A 182 -4.88 -9.35 -5.35
C PRO A 182 -3.71 -8.42 -5.68
N VAL A 183 -2.90 -8.71 -6.70
CA VAL A 183 -1.80 -7.81 -7.08
C VAL A 183 -2.32 -6.45 -7.53
N THR A 184 -3.35 -6.40 -8.37
CA THR A 184 -3.97 -5.15 -8.80
C THR A 184 -4.54 -4.36 -7.62
N ASP A 185 -5.26 -5.03 -6.72
CA ASP A 185 -5.91 -4.38 -5.58
C ASP A 185 -4.89 -3.97 -4.49
N PHE A 186 -3.83 -4.74 -4.29
CA PHE A 186 -2.69 -4.35 -3.44
C PHE A 186 -1.96 -3.13 -3.99
N ALA A 187 -1.75 -3.07 -5.31
CA ALA A 187 -1.10 -1.94 -5.95
C ALA A 187 -1.87 -0.64 -5.71
N ALA A 188 -3.21 -0.70 -5.87
CA ALA A 188 -4.08 0.43 -5.59
C ALA A 188 -3.92 0.96 -4.15
N LEU A 189 -3.91 0.06 -3.15
CA LEU A 189 -3.79 0.45 -1.74
C LEU A 189 -2.38 0.88 -1.32
N LEU A 190 -1.34 0.37 -2.01
CA LEU A 190 0.05 0.77 -1.80
C LEU A 190 0.41 2.10 -2.49
N GLY A 191 -0.43 2.57 -3.41
CA GLY A 191 -0.15 3.75 -4.25
C GLY A 191 0.89 3.46 -5.35
N ILE A 192 1.02 2.19 -5.78
CA ILE A 192 1.96 1.76 -6.82
C ILE A 192 1.16 1.40 -8.08
N GLY A 193 1.69 1.67 -9.27
CA GLY A 193 1.07 1.22 -10.51
C GLY A 193 0.92 -0.32 -10.54
N ALA A 194 -0.25 -0.84 -10.89
CA ALA A 194 -0.48 -2.29 -10.88
C ALA A 194 0.45 -3.07 -11.82
N GLY A 195 0.84 -2.48 -12.96
CA GLY A 195 1.88 -3.04 -13.83
C GLY A 195 3.26 -3.11 -13.18
N ASP A 196 3.63 -2.07 -12.42
CA ASP A 196 4.89 -2.04 -11.67
C ASP A 196 4.90 -3.07 -10.55
N LEU A 197 3.81 -3.17 -9.77
CA LEU A 197 3.73 -4.16 -8.70
C LEU A 197 3.72 -5.59 -9.25
N ALA A 198 3.04 -5.82 -10.38
CA ALA A 198 3.08 -7.09 -11.10
C ALA A 198 4.51 -7.44 -11.57
N ALA A 199 5.23 -6.47 -12.13
CA ALA A 199 6.62 -6.66 -12.53
C ALA A 199 7.53 -6.98 -11.33
N LEU A 200 7.39 -6.25 -10.23
CA LEU A 200 8.15 -6.46 -8.99
C LEU A 200 7.89 -7.85 -8.40
N THR A 201 6.63 -8.28 -8.38
CA THR A 201 6.21 -9.58 -7.81
C THR A 201 6.43 -10.76 -8.77
N GLY A 202 6.58 -10.49 -10.07
CA GLY A 202 6.67 -11.52 -11.10
C GLY A 202 5.33 -12.13 -11.52
N VAL A 203 4.21 -11.55 -11.06
CA VAL A 203 2.87 -12.00 -11.44
C VAL A 203 2.51 -11.44 -12.81
N ARG A 204 1.99 -12.30 -13.70
CA ARG A 204 1.50 -11.86 -15.01
C ARG A 204 0.05 -11.41 -14.89
N LEU A 205 -0.23 -10.17 -15.30
CA LEU A 205 -1.60 -9.69 -15.43
C LEU A 205 -2.15 -10.13 -16.79
N PRO A 206 -3.38 -10.68 -16.86
CA PRO A 206 -3.98 -11.12 -18.11
C PRO A 206 -4.29 -9.93 -19.04
N GLU A 207 -4.61 -8.78 -18.46
CA GLU A 207 -4.95 -7.55 -19.14
C GLU A 207 -4.22 -6.38 -18.49
N ARG A 208 -4.08 -5.28 -19.23
CA ARG A 208 -3.54 -4.04 -18.67
C ARG A 208 -4.58 -3.47 -17.70
N PRO A 209 -4.28 -3.35 -16.40
CA PRO A 209 -5.22 -2.79 -15.45
C PRO A 209 -5.48 -1.32 -15.81
N GLY A 210 -6.74 -0.91 -15.68
CA GLY A 210 -7.12 0.51 -15.76
C GLY A 210 -6.52 1.31 -14.60
N PRO A 211 -6.65 2.65 -14.64
CA PRO A 211 -6.26 3.49 -13.51
C PRO A 211 -7.05 3.11 -12.26
N ALA A 212 -6.44 3.26 -11.08
CA ALA A 212 -7.12 3.06 -9.82
C ALA A 212 -8.26 4.09 -9.66
N ALA A 213 -9.34 3.68 -9.00
CA ALA A 213 -10.43 4.60 -8.63
C ALA A 213 -9.91 5.72 -7.72
N SER A 214 -10.53 6.91 -7.81
CA SER A 214 -10.10 8.09 -7.05
C SER A 214 -10.06 7.85 -5.55
N GLU A 215 -11.02 7.08 -5.04
CA GLU A 215 -11.16 6.64 -3.67
C GLU A 215 -9.96 5.81 -3.22
N ALA A 216 -9.44 4.95 -4.09
CA ALA A 216 -8.27 4.12 -3.80
C ALA A 216 -6.98 4.94 -3.79
N VAL A 217 -6.86 5.92 -4.69
CA VAL A 217 -5.74 6.87 -4.69
C VAL A 217 -5.72 7.69 -3.40
N ASP A 218 -6.87 8.22 -3.00
CA ASP A 218 -7.01 8.98 -1.74
C ASP A 218 -6.74 8.10 -0.52
N ALA A 219 -7.24 6.86 -0.50
CA ALA A 219 -6.98 5.90 0.56
C ALA A 219 -5.49 5.56 0.69
N ALA A 220 -4.79 5.34 -0.42
CA ALA A 220 -3.34 5.11 -0.42
C ALA A 220 -2.58 6.31 0.13
N ALA A 221 -2.98 7.54 -0.23
CA ALA A 221 -2.39 8.77 0.29
C ALA A 221 -2.61 8.93 1.80
N LEU A 222 -3.82 8.61 2.30
CA LEU A 222 -4.14 8.60 3.72
C LEU A 222 -3.33 7.55 4.49
N LEU A 223 -3.20 6.34 3.96
CA LEU A 223 -2.36 5.29 4.55
C LEU A 223 -0.91 5.71 4.63
N TRP A 224 -0.38 6.30 3.56
CA TRP A 224 1.00 6.77 3.52
C TRP A 224 1.26 7.85 4.57
N ALA A 225 0.38 8.85 4.64
CA ALA A 225 0.49 9.95 5.59
C ALA A 225 0.27 9.48 7.04
N GLY A 226 -0.65 8.54 7.27
CA GLY A 226 -0.99 8.00 8.58
C GLY A 226 0.14 7.27 9.31
N ARG A 227 1.20 6.88 8.60
CA ARG A 227 2.40 6.28 9.22
C ARG A 227 3.18 7.22 10.11
N GLY A 228 3.09 8.52 9.84
CA GLY A 228 3.78 9.54 10.63
C GLY A 228 3.05 9.91 11.92
N LEU A 229 1.90 9.29 12.20
CA LEU A 229 1.07 9.60 13.36
C LEU A 229 1.46 8.76 14.57
N SER A 230 1.41 9.37 15.75
CA SER A 230 1.35 8.64 17.02
C SER A 230 -0.01 7.95 17.17
N ALA A 231 -0.13 6.98 18.08
CA ALA A 231 -1.41 6.33 18.33
C ALA A 231 -2.50 7.32 18.79
N ALA A 232 -2.12 8.34 19.57
CA ALA A 232 -3.04 9.39 20.02
C ALA A 232 -3.52 10.25 18.85
N GLN A 233 -2.60 10.72 17.99
CA GLN A 233 -2.95 11.48 16.79
C GLN A 233 -3.82 10.65 15.83
N ALA A 234 -3.46 9.39 15.59
CA ALA A 234 -4.21 8.49 14.71
C ALA A 234 -5.64 8.26 15.22
N ARG A 235 -5.82 8.13 16.55
CA ARG A 235 -7.14 8.06 17.18
C ARG A 235 -7.96 9.32 16.93
N THR A 236 -7.39 10.50 17.19
CA THR A 236 -8.08 11.78 16.97
C THR A 236 -8.51 11.94 15.51
N VAL A 237 -7.63 11.64 14.55
CA VAL A 237 -7.97 11.69 13.12
C VAL A 237 -9.09 10.70 12.77
N ALA A 238 -9.07 9.48 13.33
CA ALA A 238 -10.13 8.50 13.11
C ALA A 238 -11.48 8.99 13.68
N GLU A 239 -11.49 9.67 14.82
CA GLU A 239 -12.68 10.29 15.40
C GLU A 239 -13.22 11.43 14.52
N VAL A 240 -12.34 12.26 13.95
CA VAL A 240 -12.72 13.31 12.98
C VAL A 240 -13.30 12.69 11.71
N ALA A 241 -12.65 11.66 11.14
CA ALA A 241 -13.13 10.97 9.95
C ALA A 241 -14.54 10.39 10.17
N ARG A 242 -14.76 9.78 11.32
CA ARG A 242 -16.08 9.26 11.73
C ARG A 242 -17.12 10.38 11.86
N SER A 243 -16.75 11.52 12.44
CA SER A 243 -17.64 12.67 12.59
C SER A 243 -18.05 13.25 11.23
N LEU A 244 -17.10 13.43 10.31
CA LEU A 244 -17.36 13.91 8.95
C LEU A 244 -18.26 12.96 8.16
N ARG A 245 -18.17 11.66 8.41
CA ARG A 245 -19.02 10.64 7.77
C ARG A 245 -20.47 10.70 8.25
N GLY A 246 -20.71 11.17 9.48
CA GLY A 246 -22.05 11.16 10.10
C GLY A 246 -22.53 9.79 10.60
N ASP A 247 -23.80 9.73 10.99
CA ASP A 247 -24.45 8.53 11.55
C ASP A 247 -24.61 7.43 10.48
N PRO A 248 -24.41 6.13 10.80
CA PRO A 248 -24.29 5.03 9.84
C PRO A 248 -25.61 4.61 9.18
N SER A 249 -26.70 5.37 9.33
CA SER A 249 -27.97 5.12 8.64
C SER A 249 -27.88 5.32 7.12
N VAL A 250 -26.79 5.92 6.63
CA VAL A 250 -26.43 5.91 5.21
C VAL A 250 -25.49 4.74 4.93
N GLU A 251 -26.12 3.59 4.65
CA GLU A 251 -25.66 2.47 3.82
C GLU A 251 -24.14 2.19 3.79
N TYR A 252 -23.70 1.11 4.44
CA TYR A 252 -22.45 0.43 4.06
C TYR A 252 -22.59 -0.07 2.61
N ARG A 253 -22.22 0.75 1.63
CA ARG A 253 -22.02 0.26 0.26
C ARG A 253 -20.71 -0.50 0.22
N ILE A 254 -20.79 -1.77 0.61
CA ILE A 254 -19.76 -2.75 0.24
C ILE A 254 -19.78 -2.79 -1.29
N ASN A 255 -18.64 -2.51 -1.93
CA ASN A 255 -18.46 -2.66 -3.38
C ASN A 255 -18.55 -4.15 -3.74
N LEU A 256 -19.75 -4.70 -3.74
CA LEU A 256 -20.03 -6.02 -4.28
C LEU A 256 -20.12 -5.90 -5.80
N PRO A 257 -19.34 -6.68 -6.57
CA PRO A 257 -19.51 -6.70 -8.02
C PRO A 257 -20.92 -7.22 -8.35
N GLY A 258 -21.75 -6.36 -8.97
CA GLY A 258 -23.04 -6.76 -9.56
C GLY A 258 -24.31 -6.15 -8.97
N TRP A 259 -24.26 -5.19 -8.05
CA TRP A 259 -25.48 -4.53 -7.57
C TRP A 259 -25.89 -3.37 -8.51
N PRO A 260 -27.09 -3.38 -9.13
CA PRO A 260 -27.52 -2.29 -9.99
C PRO A 260 -27.73 -1.01 -9.17
N ALA A 261 -27.30 0.12 -9.71
CA ALA A 261 -27.65 1.43 -9.16
C ALA A 261 -29.17 1.59 -9.24
N GLU A 262 -29.86 1.59 -8.10
CA GLU A 262 -31.27 1.94 -8.05
C GLU A 262 -31.43 3.40 -8.50
N THR A 263 -32.01 3.57 -9.68
CA THR A 263 -32.52 4.84 -10.17
C THR A 263 -33.69 5.26 -9.29
N THR A 264 -33.46 6.23 -8.42
CA THR A 264 -34.53 6.99 -7.79
C THR A 264 -35.16 7.89 -8.84
N ASP A 265 -36.16 7.39 -9.55
CA ASP A 265 -37.09 8.25 -10.29
C ASP A 265 -38.50 8.01 -9.74
N GLY A 266 -38.88 8.90 -8.84
CA GLY A 266 -40.24 8.99 -8.33
C GLY A 266 -41.11 9.65 -9.38
N THR A 267 -42.01 8.89 -9.99
CA THR A 267 -43.19 9.46 -10.64
C THR A 267 -44.37 8.50 -10.42
N PRO A 268 -45.46 8.91 -9.77
CA PRO A 268 -46.64 8.07 -9.64
C PRO A 268 -47.39 8.04 -10.97
N ALA A 269 -47.63 6.84 -11.50
CA ALA A 269 -48.51 6.67 -12.65
C ALA A 269 -49.97 6.87 -12.20
N ALA A 270 -50.59 7.91 -12.73
CA ALA A 270 -52.03 8.12 -12.69
C ALA A 270 -52.70 7.41 -13.89
N SER A 271 -53.61 6.48 -13.59
CA SER A 271 -54.93 6.24 -14.21
C SER A 271 -55.39 4.83 -13.90
#